data_AF-A0A1S3TZT9-F1
#
_entry.id   AF-A0A1S3TZT9-F1
#
_cell.length_a   1.000
_cell.length_b   1.000
_cell.length_c   1.000
_cell.angle_alpha   90.00
_cell.angle_beta   90.00
_cell.angle_gamma   90.00
#
_symmetry.space_group_name_H-M   'P 1'
#
loop_
_entity.id
_entity.type
_entity.pdbx_description
1 polymer ?
#
loop_
_entity_poly.entity_id
_entity_poly.type
_entity_poly.pdbx_seq_one_letter_code
_entity_poly.pdbx_strand_id
1 'polypeptide(L)'
;MTYGLGIVVGIVRSDKATGVRGRKTFVKLGCERGGKYWKYKADAVPSVYNTRKCECPFRLKGKPCLDGDGWVLNVMCGHHNHELAETLVGHPYAGRCADDSKVITDLFWTYPDAMKLLNSFNVVFMMDSTYKTNRYRLPLLEIVGMTCTGLIFSAAFAFLSTERQSNFTWALEKLKGLFITSEGCPKVIVTN
;
A
#
# COMPACT_ATOMS: atom_id res chain seq x y z
N MET A 1 15.27 -11.88 -12.25
CA MET A 1 14.23 -10.91 -12.67
C MET A 1 13.77 -10.18 -11.42
N THR A 2 14.12 -8.91 -11.27
CA THR A 2 13.74 -8.07 -10.13
C THR A 2 12.30 -7.64 -10.32
N TYR A 3 11.37 -8.24 -9.58
CA TYR A 3 9.97 -7.82 -9.56
C TYR A 3 9.89 -6.47 -8.82
N GLY A 4 9.68 -5.36 -9.55
CA GLY A 4 9.55 -4.03 -8.95
C GLY A 4 8.42 -4.01 -7.91
N LEU A 5 8.72 -3.65 -6.66
CA LEU A 5 7.83 -3.94 -5.54
C LEU A 5 6.61 -2.99 -5.37
N GLY A 6 6.26 -2.22 -6.41
CA GLY A 6 4.98 -1.51 -6.51
C GLY A 6 5.06 -0.02 -6.16
N ILE A 7 3.92 0.66 -6.34
CA ILE A 7 3.78 2.12 -6.17
C ILE A 7 3.44 2.43 -4.70
N VAL A 8 4.28 3.24 -4.04
CA VAL A 8 4.08 3.74 -2.66
C VAL A 8 3.49 5.15 -2.71
N VAL A 9 2.23 5.33 -2.28
CA VAL A 9 1.46 6.59 -2.36
C VAL A 9 1.01 7.18 -1.02
N GLY A 10 1.37 8.43 -0.72
CA GLY A 10 0.87 9.18 0.44
C GLY A 10 -0.27 10.14 0.08
N ILE A 11 -1.05 10.57 1.09
CA ILE A 11 -2.04 11.64 0.90
C ILE A 11 -1.30 12.98 0.74
N VAL A 12 -1.44 13.60 -0.43
CA VAL A 12 -0.88 14.93 -0.68
C VAL A 12 -1.86 16.03 -0.32
N ARG A 13 -3.16 15.80 -0.56
CA ARG A 13 -4.21 16.76 -0.22
C ARG A 13 -5.55 16.06 -0.16
N SER A 14 -6.40 16.42 0.79
CA SER A 14 -7.80 16.00 0.82
C SER A 14 -8.70 17.22 1.07
N ASP A 15 -9.96 17.11 0.68
CA ASP A 15 -11.01 18.08 1.00
C ASP A 15 -12.35 17.34 1.17
N LYS A 16 -13.25 17.91 1.97
CA LYS A 16 -14.59 17.37 2.23
C LYS A 16 -15.62 18.45 1.90
N ALA A 17 -16.65 18.07 1.15
CA ALA A 17 -17.78 18.95 0.90
C ALA A 17 -18.45 19.34 2.22
N THR A 18 -18.61 20.64 2.45
CA THR A 18 -19.19 21.23 3.67
C THR A 18 -20.50 21.97 3.37
N GLY A 19 -21.10 21.75 2.19
CA GLY A 19 -22.27 22.50 1.72
C GLY A 19 -21.95 23.88 1.12
N VAL A 20 -20.72 24.37 1.26
CA VAL A 20 -20.24 25.61 0.61
C VAL A 20 -20.12 25.42 -0.90
N ARG A 21 -20.69 26.35 -1.67
CA ARG A 21 -20.68 26.35 -3.14
C ARG A 21 -19.24 26.26 -3.67
N GLY A 22 -18.96 25.27 -4.52
CA GLY A 22 -17.65 25.05 -5.15
C GLY A 22 -16.71 24.07 -4.41
N ARG A 23 -16.98 23.72 -3.15
CA ARG A 23 -16.16 22.77 -2.39
C ARG A 23 -16.61 21.33 -2.65
N LYS A 24 -15.73 20.49 -3.20
CA LYS A 24 -16.04 19.09 -3.56
C LYS A 24 -15.20 18.15 -2.71
N THR A 25 -15.76 17.01 -2.32
CA THR A 25 -15.02 15.95 -1.63
C THR A 25 -14.02 15.30 -2.60
N PHE A 26 -12.73 15.24 -2.23
CA PHE A 26 -11.71 14.54 -2.99
C PHE A 26 -10.50 14.17 -2.13
N VAL A 27 -9.70 13.22 -2.61
CA VAL A 27 -8.34 12.96 -2.12
C VAL A 27 -7.37 12.99 -3.30
N LYS A 28 -6.20 13.59 -3.12
CA LYS A 28 -5.06 13.52 -4.03
C LYS A 28 -3.99 12.68 -3.34
N LEU A 29 -3.66 11.56 -3.95
CA LEU A 29 -2.54 10.73 -3.54
C LEU A 29 -1.35 11.04 -4.45
N GLY A 30 -0.13 10.94 -3.94
CA GLY A 30 1.08 11.13 -4.71
C GLY A 30 2.16 10.18 -4.24
N CYS A 31 3.16 9.92 -5.08
CA CYS A 31 4.27 9.10 -4.68
C CYS A 31 4.91 9.66 -3.41
N GLU A 32 5.32 8.79 -2.48
CA GLU A 32 6.02 9.24 -1.28
C GLU A 32 7.30 9.99 -1.60
N ARG A 33 7.99 9.65 -2.70
CA ARG A 33 9.16 10.39 -3.19
C ARG A 33 8.80 11.69 -3.92
N GLY A 34 7.51 12.05 -3.97
CA GLY A 34 7.00 13.29 -4.55
C GLY A 34 7.20 14.51 -3.66
N GLY A 35 7.38 15.67 -4.30
CA GLY A 35 7.62 16.96 -3.67
C GLY A 35 9.09 17.23 -3.34
N LYS A 36 9.37 18.44 -2.85
CA LYS A 36 10.68 18.86 -2.35
C LYS A 36 10.79 18.59 -0.86
N TYR A 37 12.01 18.34 -0.38
CA TYR A 37 12.28 18.34 1.05
C TYR A 37 12.01 19.74 1.62
N TRP A 38 11.22 19.80 2.70
CA TRP A 38 10.99 21.04 3.44
C TRP A 38 11.61 20.93 4.83
N LYS A 39 12.47 21.87 5.17
CA LYS A 39 13.07 21.96 6.51
C LYS A 39 12.00 22.33 7.54
N TYR A 40 11.88 21.54 8.60
CA TYR A 40 11.00 21.86 9.74
C TYR A 40 11.55 23.01 10.61
N LYS A 41 12.88 23.22 10.60
CA LYS A 41 13.56 24.37 11.24
C LYS A 41 14.53 25.00 10.24
N ALA A 42 14.57 26.34 10.19
CA ALA A 42 15.45 27.08 9.30
C ALA A 42 16.93 26.67 9.48
N ASP A 43 17.31 26.38 10.72
CA ASP A 43 18.69 26.13 11.14
C ASP A 43 19.10 24.66 11.05
N ALA A 44 18.21 23.77 10.61
CA ALA A 44 18.53 22.36 10.44
C ALA A 44 19.54 22.19 9.29
N VAL A 45 20.71 21.62 9.60
CA VAL A 45 21.70 21.17 8.62
C VAL A 45 21.07 20.04 7.80
N PRO A 46 20.96 20.16 6.46
CA PRO A 46 20.45 19.09 5.63
C PRO A 46 21.37 17.87 5.78
N SER A 47 20.83 16.75 6.25
CA SER A 47 21.50 15.46 6.08
C SER A 47 21.52 15.14 4.57
N VAL A 48 22.67 15.35 3.93
CA VAL A 48 22.93 15.14 2.49
C VAL A 48 22.55 13.72 2.04
N TYR A 49 22.49 12.75 2.96
CA TYR A 49 22.30 11.33 2.66
C TYR A 49 20.88 10.75 2.86
N ASN A 50 19.88 11.52 3.33
CA ASN A 50 18.62 10.92 3.84
C ASN A 50 17.30 11.40 3.21
N THR A 51 17.30 12.27 2.20
CA THR A 51 16.03 12.63 1.54
C THR A 51 15.76 11.74 0.33
N ARG A 52 14.75 10.87 0.43
CA ARG A 52 14.25 10.05 -0.70
C ARG A 52 13.39 10.86 -1.68
N LYS A 53 13.08 12.13 -1.37
CA LYS A 53 12.25 13.02 -2.20
C LYS A 53 13.00 13.41 -3.49
N CYS A 54 12.38 13.16 -4.64
CA CYS A 54 12.92 13.42 -5.98
C CYS A 54 11.91 14.14 -6.88
N GLU A 55 10.93 14.83 -6.29
CA GLU A 55 9.87 15.52 -7.03
C GLU A 55 9.07 14.61 -7.98
N CYS A 56 8.96 13.32 -7.63
CA CYS A 56 8.24 12.34 -8.43
C CYS A 56 6.85 12.85 -8.87
N PRO A 57 6.55 12.82 -10.18
CA PRO A 57 5.32 13.42 -10.70
C PRO A 57 4.09 12.53 -10.52
N PHE A 58 4.26 11.26 -10.15
CA PHE A 58 3.16 10.31 -9.97
C PHE A 58 2.09 10.85 -9.00
N ARG A 59 0.84 10.88 -9.46
CA ARG A 59 -0.32 11.34 -8.67
C ARG A 59 -1.63 10.67 -9.08
N LEU A 60 -2.46 10.40 -8.07
CA LEU A 60 -3.83 9.93 -8.19
C LEU A 60 -4.81 10.95 -7.61
N LYS A 61 -6.05 10.93 -8.10
CA LYS A 61 -7.17 11.70 -7.56
C LYS A 61 -8.35 10.79 -7.29
N GLY A 62 -8.64 10.57 -6.02
CA GLY A 62 -9.88 9.95 -5.54
C GLY A 62 -11.02 10.96 -5.49
N LYS A 63 -12.18 10.57 -5.99
CA LYS A 63 -13.46 11.27 -5.78
C LYS A 63 -14.51 10.25 -5.33
N PRO A 64 -15.46 10.63 -4.48
CA PRO A 64 -16.59 9.76 -4.19
C PRO A 64 -17.39 9.51 -5.47
N CYS A 65 -17.96 8.32 -5.60
CA CYS A 65 -18.88 8.00 -6.66
C CYS A 65 -20.21 8.76 -6.48
N LEU A 66 -20.90 9.07 -7.58
CA LEU A 66 -22.11 9.92 -7.57
C LEU A 66 -23.30 9.26 -6.84
N ASP A 67 -23.30 7.93 -6.81
CA ASP A 67 -24.24 7.05 -6.10
C ASP A 67 -23.98 6.99 -4.59
N GLY A 68 -22.88 7.58 -4.09
CA GLY A 68 -22.52 7.60 -2.66
C GLY A 68 -21.75 6.37 -2.18
N ASP A 69 -21.71 5.29 -2.97
CA ASP A 69 -21.10 4.02 -2.58
C ASP A 69 -19.64 3.95 -3.03
N GLY A 70 -18.74 4.51 -2.24
CA GLY A 70 -17.28 4.33 -2.42
C GLY A 70 -16.61 5.39 -3.29
N TRP A 71 -15.40 5.06 -3.77
CA TRP A 71 -14.46 6.03 -4.36
C TRP A 71 -13.95 5.56 -5.72
N VAL A 72 -13.82 6.49 -6.65
CA VAL A 72 -13.11 6.29 -7.93
C VAL A 72 -11.75 6.98 -7.87
N LEU A 73 -10.68 6.23 -8.14
CA LEU A 73 -9.32 6.75 -8.27
C LEU A 73 -9.02 7.02 -9.74
N ASN A 74 -8.65 8.26 -10.07
CA ASN A 74 -8.21 8.66 -11.39
C ASN A 74 -6.70 8.94 -11.38
N VAL A 75 -5.96 8.36 -12.31
CA VAL A 75 -4.53 8.66 -12.46
C VAL A 75 -4.37 10.06 -13.08
N MET A 76 -3.82 11.01 -12.33
CA MET A 76 -3.45 12.33 -12.86
C MET A 76 -2.11 12.24 -13.59
N CYS A 77 -1.14 11.53 -13.02
CA CYS A 77 0.14 11.21 -13.65
C CYS A 77 0.57 9.81 -13.19
N GLY A 78 0.82 8.91 -14.15
CA GLY A 78 1.24 7.53 -13.88
C GLY A 78 2.74 7.31 -13.98
N HIS A 79 3.53 8.36 -14.24
CA HIS A 79 4.96 8.25 -14.47
C HIS A 79 5.74 8.41 -13.16
N HIS A 80 6.74 7.54 -12.97
CA HIS A 80 7.75 7.66 -11.94
C HIS A 80 9.08 8.05 -12.58
N ASN A 81 9.75 9.07 -12.04
CA ASN A 81 11.08 9.52 -12.46
C ASN A 81 12.21 8.82 -11.68
N HIS A 82 11.89 7.69 -11.05
CA HIS A 82 12.78 6.90 -10.24
C HIS A 82 12.33 5.44 -10.30
N GLU A 83 13.26 4.53 -10.03
CA GLU A 83 12.91 3.12 -9.89
C GLU A 83 11.93 2.93 -8.72
N LEU A 84 10.93 2.07 -8.93
CA LEU A 84 9.97 1.73 -7.89
C LEU A 84 10.72 1.13 -6.70
N ALA A 85 10.17 1.31 -5.49
CA ALA A 85 10.82 0.83 -4.28
C ALA A 85 11.10 -0.67 -4.39
N GLU A 86 12.33 -1.07 -4.08
CA GLU A 86 12.77 -2.47 -4.02
C GLU A 86 12.48 -3.13 -2.67
N THR A 87 11.96 -2.38 -1.69
CA THR A 87 11.51 -2.94 -0.41
C THR A 87 10.35 -2.09 0.14
N LEU A 88 9.43 -2.72 0.87
CA LEU A 88 8.37 -2.03 1.61
C LEU A 88 8.80 -1.70 3.04
N VAL A 89 10.09 -1.74 3.37
CA VAL A 89 10.57 -1.48 4.72
C VAL A 89 10.17 -0.06 5.14
N GLY A 90 9.20 0.02 6.05
CA GLY A 90 8.63 1.26 6.56
C GLY A 90 7.42 1.81 5.79
N HIS A 91 6.87 1.09 4.80
CA HIS A 91 5.76 1.55 3.97
C HIS A 91 4.51 0.68 4.18
N PRO A 92 3.39 1.23 4.68
CA PRO A 92 2.19 0.45 5.02
C PRO A 92 1.30 0.11 3.81
N TYR A 93 1.67 0.46 2.58
CA TYR A 93 0.84 0.25 1.39
C TYR A 93 1.69 0.05 0.11
N ALA A 94 1.15 -0.71 -0.84
CA ALA A 94 1.72 -0.93 -2.17
C ALA A 94 0.64 -1.25 -3.21
N GLY A 95 0.77 -0.72 -4.44
CA GLY A 95 -0.13 -1.05 -5.56
C GLY A 95 0.60 -1.61 -6.78
N ARG A 96 -0.08 -2.48 -7.54
CA ARG A 96 0.33 -2.98 -8.87
C ARG A 96 -0.67 -2.54 -9.94
N CYS A 97 -0.18 -2.15 -11.10
CA CYS A 97 -0.98 -1.81 -12.28
C CYS A 97 -0.81 -2.89 -13.35
N ALA A 98 -1.81 -3.05 -14.24
CA ALA A 98 -1.63 -3.85 -15.45
C ALA A 98 -0.76 -3.09 -16.46
N ASP A 99 0.08 -3.83 -17.20
CA ASP A 99 1.03 -3.29 -18.18
C ASP A 99 0.35 -2.30 -19.14
N ASP A 100 0.97 -1.13 -19.32
CA ASP A 100 0.50 0.04 -20.09
C ASP A 100 -0.86 0.65 -19.69
N SER A 101 -1.55 0.07 -18.70
CA SER A 101 -2.83 0.57 -18.20
C SER A 101 -2.66 1.40 -16.91
N LYS A 102 -3.48 2.44 -16.79
CA LYS A 102 -3.58 3.30 -15.59
C LYS A 102 -4.49 2.71 -14.51
N VAL A 103 -4.75 1.40 -14.55
CA VAL A 103 -5.69 0.72 -13.66
C VAL A 103 -4.90 -0.08 -12.64
N ILE A 104 -5.15 0.19 -11.35
CA ILE A 104 -4.61 -0.61 -10.25
C ILE A 104 -5.33 -1.95 -10.28
N THR A 105 -4.57 -3.02 -10.49
CA THR A 105 -5.09 -4.40 -10.51
C THR A 105 -5.06 -5.00 -9.13
N ASP A 106 -4.05 -4.68 -8.33
CA ASP A 106 -3.87 -5.26 -7.00
C ASP A 106 -3.39 -4.19 -6.02
N LEU A 107 -3.93 -4.22 -4.81
CA LEU A 107 -3.62 -3.26 -3.76
C LEU A 107 -3.32 -4.02 -2.48
N PHE A 108 -2.17 -3.78 -1.88
CA PHE A 108 -1.73 -4.37 -0.62
C PHE A 108 -1.58 -3.28 0.43
N TRP A 109 -1.99 -3.56 1.68
CA TRP A 109 -1.75 -2.66 2.80
C TRP A 109 -1.61 -3.40 4.13
N THR A 110 -1.01 -2.73 5.10
CA THR A 110 -0.86 -3.17 6.49
C THR A 110 -1.05 -1.96 7.41
N TYR A 111 -1.23 -2.22 8.70
CA TYR A 111 -1.30 -1.18 9.72
C TYR A 111 0.06 -1.01 10.40
N PRO A 112 0.47 0.23 10.76
CA PRO A 112 1.74 0.45 11.44
C PRO A 112 1.95 -0.37 12.71
N ASP A 113 0.89 -0.58 13.50
CA ASP A 113 0.97 -1.42 14.70
C ASP A 113 1.03 -2.92 14.37
N ALA A 114 0.37 -3.35 13.29
CA ALA A 114 0.50 -4.71 12.77
C ALA A 114 1.93 -5.01 12.31
N MET A 115 2.66 -4.04 11.75
CA MET A 115 4.08 -4.23 11.40
C MET A 115 4.96 -4.53 12.62
N LYS A 116 4.67 -3.93 13.79
CA LYS A 116 5.40 -4.21 15.03
C LYS A 116 5.15 -5.64 15.50
N LEU A 117 3.89 -6.07 15.47
CA LEU A 117 3.49 -7.43 15.80
C LEU A 117 4.07 -8.44 14.82
N LEU A 118 4.02 -8.15 13.52
CA LEU A 118 4.59 -8.97 12.45
C LEU A 118 6.09 -9.22 12.66
N ASN A 119 6.86 -8.19 13.04
CA ASN A 119 8.29 -8.32 13.30
C ASN A 119 8.61 -8.97 14.65
N SER A 120 7.65 -9.04 15.57
CA SER A 120 7.81 -9.70 16.87
C SER A 120 7.30 -11.16 16.88
N PHE A 121 6.31 -11.45 16.04
CA PHE A 121 5.55 -12.70 15.98
C PHE A 121 5.37 -13.13 14.51
N ASN A 122 6.43 -13.67 13.94
CA ASN A 122 6.51 -14.06 12.53
C ASN A 122 6.42 -15.58 12.31
N VAL A 123 5.93 -16.37 13.27
CA VAL A 123 6.05 -17.83 13.19
C VAL A 123 4.95 -18.46 12.33
N VAL A 124 3.70 -18.08 12.60
CA VAL A 124 2.51 -18.68 11.96
C VAL A 124 1.65 -17.59 11.37
N PHE A 125 1.31 -17.74 10.08
CA PHE A 125 0.30 -16.92 9.41
C PHE A 125 -0.78 -17.81 8.81
N MET A 126 -2.01 -17.31 8.85
CA MET A 126 -3.16 -17.84 8.16
C MET A 126 -3.57 -16.85 7.09
N MET A 127 -3.89 -17.31 5.89
CA MET A 127 -4.43 -16.44 4.86
C MET A 127 -5.60 -17.11 4.15
N ASP A 128 -6.61 -16.30 3.85
CA ASP A 128 -7.76 -16.73 3.07
C ASP A 128 -8.33 -15.55 2.28
N SER A 129 -8.89 -15.85 1.11
CA SER A 129 -9.65 -14.87 0.34
C SER A 129 -11.11 -14.90 0.77
N THR A 130 -11.72 -13.72 0.85
CA THR A 130 -13.16 -13.63 1.08
C THR A 130 -13.94 -14.22 -0.08
N TYR A 131 -14.88 -15.13 0.20
CA TYR A 131 -15.81 -15.67 -0.80
C TYR A 131 -16.57 -14.58 -1.57
N LYS A 132 -16.95 -13.49 -0.88
CA LYS A 132 -17.60 -12.34 -1.51
C LYS A 132 -16.56 -11.38 -2.08
N THR A 133 -16.77 -10.95 -3.31
CA THR A 133 -15.98 -9.88 -3.91
C THR A 133 -16.63 -8.52 -3.65
N ASN A 134 -15.84 -7.46 -3.67
CA ASN A 134 -16.37 -6.10 -3.54
C ASN A 134 -17.15 -5.67 -4.80
N ARG A 135 -17.73 -4.47 -4.82
CA ARG A 135 -18.49 -3.94 -5.97
C ARG A 135 -17.69 -3.87 -7.29
N TYR A 136 -16.37 -3.96 -7.21
CA TYR A 136 -15.43 -4.00 -8.35
C TYR A 136 -15.02 -5.43 -8.72
N ARG A 137 -15.64 -6.44 -8.11
CA ARG A 137 -15.35 -7.87 -8.28
C ARG A 137 -13.93 -8.28 -7.88
N LEU A 138 -13.31 -7.52 -6.98
CA LEU A 138 -12.01 -7.86 -6.42
C LEU A 138 -12.20 -8.70 -5.14
N PRO A 139 -11.65 -9.92 -5.06
CA PRO A 139 -11.51 -10.64 -3.81
C PRO A 139 -10.59 -9.89 -2.85
N LEU A 140 -10.91 -9.97 -1.55
CA LEU A 140 -10.07 -9.47 -0.47
C LEU A 140 -9.33 -10.66 0.15
N LEU A 141 -8.02 -10.66 0.04
CA LEU A 141 -7.13 -11.53 0.78
C LEU A 141 -6.86 -10.90 2.16
N GLU A 142 -7.18 -11.62 3.22
CA GLU A 142 -6.75 -11.27 4.58
C GLU A 142 -5.60 -12.19 5.01
N ILE A 143 -4.55 -11.60 5.56
CA ILE A 143 -3.42 -12.32 6.16
C ILE A 143 -3.43 -12.05 7.65
N VAL A 144 -3.58 -13.10 8.44
CA VAL A 144 -3.67 -13.07 9.90
C VAL A 144 -2.42 -13.70 10.50
N GLY A 145 -1.78 -13.01 11.43
CA GLY A 145 -0.69 -13.55 12.25
C GLY A 145 -1.19 -14.00 13.62
N MET A 146 -0.40 -14.83 14.29
CA MET A 146 -0.67 -15.30 15.65
C MET A 146 0.49 -14.98 16.60
N THR A 147 0.18 -14.52 17.80
CA THR A 147 1.15 -14.32 18.89
C THR A 147 1.47 -15.63 19.59
N CYS A 148 2.55 -15.67 20.39
CA CYS A 148 2.85 -16.84 21.24
C CYS A 148 1.81 -17.11 22.34
N THR A 149 0.87 -16.18 22.57
CA THR A 149 -0.26 -16.33 23.50
C THR A 149 -1.54 -16.82 22.82
N GLY A 150 -1.49 -17.14 21.52
CA GLY A 150 -2.65 -17.60 20.75
C GLY A 150 -3.62 -16.48 20.33
N LEU A 151 -3.24 -15.20 20.49
CA LEU A 151 -4.04 -14.08 20.00
C LEU A 151 -3.76 -13.87 18.52
N ILE A 152 -4.82 -13.62 17.75
CA ILE A 152 -4.73 -13.32 16.32
C ILE A 152 -4.67 -11.82 16.08
N PHE A 153 -3.97 -11.41 15.02
CA PHE A 153 -3.94 -10.04 14.54
C PHE A 153 -3.94 -9.99 13.01
N SER A 154 -4.66 -9.05 12.42
CA SER A 154 -4.62 -8.85 10.96
C SER A 154 -3.27 -8.24 10.58
N ALA A 155 -2.42 -9.04 9.95
CA ALA A 155 -1.07 -8.67 9.57
C ALA A 155 -1.04 -7.81 8.31
N ALA A 156 -1.82 -8.17 7.30
CA ALA A 156 -1.94 -7.44 6.05
C ALA A 156 -3.23 -7.80 5.30
N PHE A 157 -3.56 -6.98 4.32
CA PHE A 157 -4.69 -7.17 3.43
C PHE A 157 -4.26 -6.94 1.99
N ALA A 158 -4.91 -7.61 1.05
CA ALA A 158 -4.78 -7.31 -0.36
C ALA A 158 -6.10 -7.43 -1.13
N PHE A 159 -6.42 -6.43 -1.95
CA PHE A 159 -7.36 -6.63 -3.05
C PHE A 159 -6.62 -7.22 -4.23
N LEU A 160 -7.12 -8.34 -4.77
CA LEU A 160 -6.52 -9.01 -5.91
C LEU A 160 -7.42 -8.86 -7.14
N SER A 161 -6.82 -8.64 -8.30
CA SER A 161 -7.54 -8.60 -9.59
C SER A 161 -8.13 -9.95 -9.95
N THR A 162 -7.40 -11.01 -9.63
CA THR A 162 -7.80 -12.41 -9.82
C THR A 162 -7.22 -13.27 -8.69
N GLU A 163 -7.80 -14.44 -8.44
CA GLU A 163 -7.25 -15.43 -7.49
C GLU A 163 -6.28 -16.39 -8.18
N ARG A 164 -5.32 -15.83 -8.94
CA ARG A 164 -4.28 -16.62 -9.60
C ARG A 164 -3.02 -16.62 -8.77
N GLN A 165 -2.17 -17.63 -9.01
CA GLN A 165 -0.86 -17.76 -8.36
C GLN A 165 -0.04 -16.45 -8.42
N SER A 166 -0.03 -15.75 -9.55
CA SER A 166 0.72 -14.49 -9.70
C SER A 166 0.21 -13.33 -8.82
N ASN A 167 -1.06 -13.36 -8.40
CA ASN A 167 -1.62 -12.40 -7.45
C ASN A 167 -1.19 -12.73 -6.02
N PHE A 168 -1.29 -13.99 -5.62
CA PHE A 168 -0.85 -14.44 -4.31
C PHE A 168 0.66 -14.31 -4.12
N THR A 169 1.47 -14.70 -5.10
CA THR A 169 2.93 -14.50 -5.07
C THR A 169 3.27 -13.03 -4.85
N TRP A 170 2.61 -12.12 -5.56
CA TRP A 170 2.85 -10.68 -5.40
C TRP A 170 2.47 -10.16 -4.01
N ALA A 171 1.33 -10.58 -3.46
CA ALA A 171 0.90 -10.20 -2.12
C ALA A 171 1.86 -10.72 -1.04
N LEU A 172 2.33 -11.98 -1.18
CA LEU A 172 3.30 -12.59 -0.28
C LEU A 172 4.69 -11.94 -0.40
N GLU A 173 5.10 -11.51 -1.59
CA GLU A 173 6.31 -10.70 -1.76
C GLU A 173 6.20 -9.35 -1.03
N LYS A 174 5.01 -8.73 -1.03
CA LYS A 174 4.79 -7.49 -0.25
C LYS A 174 4.88 -7.76 1.24
N LEU A 175 4.22 -8.81 1.72
CA LEU A 175 4.30 -9.25 3.11
C LEU A 175 5.76 -9.51 3.51
N LYS A 176 6.52 -10.21 2.67
CA LYS A 176 7.95 -10.48 2.88
C LYS A 176 8.76 -9.19 3.02
N GLY A 177 8.45 -8.18 2.22
CA GLY A 177 9.10 -6.87 2.28
C GLY A 177 8.83 -6.06 3.56
N LEU A 178 7.92 -6.51 4.44
CA LEU A 178 7.64 -5.87 5.74
C LEU A 178 8.54 -6.38 6.88
N PHE A 179 9.23 -7.51 6.70
CA PHE A 179 10.14 -8.04 7.72
C PHE A 179 11.48 -7.31 7.71
N ILE A 180 11.96 -6.93 8.90
CA ILE A 180 13.22 -6.19 9.09
C ILE A 180 14.42 -7.12 8.95
N THR A 181 14.31 -8.38 9.35
CA THR A 181 15.41 -9.36 9.35
C THR A 181 15.16 -10.47 8.34
N SER A 182 16.22 -11.02 7.75
CA SER A 182 16.16 -12.15 6.82
C SER A 182 15.68 -13.45 7.49
N GLU A 183 15.92 -13.59 8.80
CA GLU A 183 15.35 -14.67 9.63
C GLU A 183 13.88 -14.45 9.98
N GLY A 184 13.33 -13.28 9.65
CA GLY A 184 11.97 -12.88 9.99
C GLY A 184 10.89 -13.47 9.10
N CYS A 185 11.22 -14.30 8.11
CA CYS A 185 10.23 -14.89 7.22
C CYS A 185 9.33 -15.90 7.96
N PRO A 186 8.05 -15.99 7.56
CA PRO A 186 7.11 -16.93 8.16
C PRO A 186 7.58 -18.37 8.03
N LYS A 187 7.60 -19.10 9.16
CA LYS A 187 7.98 -20.52 9.18
C LYS A 187 6.84 -21.40 8.67
N VAL A 188 5.60 -21.00 8.93
CA VAL A 188 4.39 -21.74 8.53
C VAL A 188 3.37 -20.76 7.99
N ILE A 189 2.83 -21.07 6.81
CA ILE A 189 1.64 -20.42 6.25
C ILE A 189 0.56 -21.48 6.11
N VAL A 190 -0.60 -21.23 6.70
CA VAL A 190 -1.79 -22.07 6.61
C VAL A 190 -2.79 -21.40 5.67
N THR A 191 -3.34 -22.18 4.76
CA THR A 191 -4.42 -21.78 3.86
C THR A 191 -5.63 -22.68 4.12
N ASN A 192 -6.82 -22.17 3.91
CA ASN A 192 -8.05 -22.96 3.91
C ASN A 192 -8.24 -23.68 2.56
#